data_AF-A0A4V6IMF9-F1
#
_entry.id   AF-A0A4V6IMF9-F1
#
_cell.length_a   1.000
_cell.length_b   1.000
_cell.length_c   1.000
_cell.angle_alpha   90.00
_cell.angle_beta   90.00
_cell.angle_gamma   90.00
#
_symmetry.space_group_name_H-M   'P 1'
#
loop_
_entity.id
_entity.type
_entity.pdbx_description
1 polymer ?
#
loop_
_entity_poly.entity_id
_entity_poly.type
_entity_poly.pdbx_seq_one_letter_code
_entity_poly.pdbx_strand_id
1 'polypeptide(L)' 'MTARSDIIDLALVIHHETKPGMKNEGAILVSDDGDREKAVWLPKAAVEFEITSPDVATVTMPERLAIDKGLV' A
#
# COMPACT_ATOMS: atom_id res chain seq x y z
N MET A 1 11.69 -3.85 -24.85
CA MET A 1 10.49 -3.14 -24.37
C MET A 1 10.82 -2.52 -23.04
N THR A 2 10.96 -1.20 -22.98
CA THR A 2 11.15 -0.46 -21.73
C THR A 2 9.78 -0.43 -21.05
N ALA A 3 9.58 -1.25 -20.02
CA ALA A 3 8.35 -1.20 -19.23
C ALA A 3 8.25 0.22 -18.65
N ARG A 4 7.29 1.02 -19.14
CA ARG A 4 6.91 2.25 -18.45
C ARG A 4 6.41 1.83 -17.09
N SER A 5 6.87 2.51 -16.05
CA SER A 5 6.32 2.32 -14.71
C SER A 5 4.91 2.91 -14.74
N ASP A 6 3.91 2.10 -15.07
CA ASP A 6 2.53 2.52 -14.98
C ASP A 6 2.20 2.67 -13.48
N ILE A 7 1.67 3.84 -13.11
CA ILE A 7 1.25 4.15 -11.74
C ILE A 7 -0.23 3.82 -11.67
N ILE A 8 -0.63 3.08 -10.63
CA ILE A 8 -2.02 2.67 -10.40
C ILE A 8 -2.50 3.17 -9.04
N ASP A 9 -3.81 3.38 -8.95
CA ASP A 9 -4.51 3.76 -7.72
C ASP A 9 -5.37 2.59 -7.25
N LEU A 10 -5.17 2.15 -6.01
CA LEU A 10 -5.92 1.06 -5.40
C LEU A 10 -6.62 1.54 -4.13
N ALA A 11 -7.91 1.24 -4.00
CA ALA A 11 -8.63 1.45 -2.75
C ALA A 11 -8.33 0.28 -1.80
N LEU A 12 -7.60 0.55 -0.72
CA LEU A 12 -7.15 -0.46 0.24
C LEU A 12 -7.55 -0.08 1.66
N VAL A 13 -7.77 -1.10 2.50
CA VAL A 13 -8.07 -0.92 3.91
C VAL A 13 -6.75 -0.81 4.69
N ILE A 14 -6.58 0.26 5.47
CA ILE A 14 -5.42 0.46 6.34
C ILE A 14 -5.67 -0.19 7.70
N HIS A 15 -4.85 -1.18 8.06
CA HIS A 15 -4.91 -1.88 9.35
C HIS A 15 -3.94 -1.34 10.39
N HIS A 16 -2.81 -0.80 9.92
CA HIS A 16 -1.76 -0.29 10.79
C HIS A 16 -0.83 0.67 10.07
N GLU A 17 -0.25 1.59 10.83
CA GLU A 17 0.73 2.54 10.36
C GLU A 17 1.94 2.52 11.31
N THR A 18 3.14 2.28 10.78
CA THR A 18 4.37 2.39 11.57
C THR A 18 4.96 3.78 11.49
N LYS A 19 5.53 4.22 12.62
CA LYS A 19 6.24 5.50 12.75
C LYS A 19 7.75 5.31 12.45
N PRO A 20 8.46 6.38 12.10
CA PRO A 20 9.93 6.37 12.06
C PRO A 20 10.50 5.87 13.40
N GLY A 21 11.50 4.98 13.37
CA GLY A 21 12.12 4.36 14.56
C GLY A 21 11.53 3.01 15.02
N MET A 22 10.56 2.43 14.30
CA MET A 22 9.99 1.08 14.55
C MET A 22 10.45 0.06 13.51
N LYS A 23 10.53 -1.24 13.85
CA LYS A 23 10.76 -2.30 12.85
C LYS A 23 9.71 -2.19 11.72
N ASN A 24 10.15 -2.08 10.45
CA ASN A 24 9.38 -1.60 9.28
C ASN A 24 9.12 -0.07 9.30
N GLU A 25 10.17 0.74 9.43
CA GLU A 25 10.06 2.20 9.58
C GLU A 25 9.32 2.84 8.40
N GLY A 26 8.23 3.57 8.70
CA GLY A 26 7.48 4.32 7.70
C GLY A 26 6.76 3.43 6.69
N ALA A 27 5.98 2.47 7.17
CA ALA A 27 5.15 1.59 6.35
C ALA A 27 3.68 1.63 6.78
N ILE A 28 2.80 1.26 5.86
CA ILE A 28 1.38 1.03 6.09
C ILE A 28 1.07 -0.45 5.84
N LEU A 29 0.28 -1.06 6.72
CA LEU A 29 -0.25 -2.41 6.55
C LEU A 29 -1.62 -2.30 5.93
N VAL A 30 -1.80 -2.85 4.73
CA VAL A 30 -3.02 -2.69 3.94
C VAL A 30 -3.56 -4.00 3.38
N SER A 31 -4.87 -4.10 3.16
CA SER A 31 -5.52 -5.24 2.50
C SER A 31 -6.55 -4.77 1.47
N ASP A 32 -6.80 -5.55 0.45
CA ASP A 32 -7.84 -5.32 -0.57
C ASP A 32 -9.23 -5.81 -0.12
N ASP A 33 -9.30 -6.89 0.67
CA ASP A 33 -10.56 -7.52 1.13
C ASP A 33 -10.97 -7.14 2.56
N GLY A 34 -10.16 -6.35 3.25
CA GLY A 34 -10.34 -6.01 4.67
C GLY A 34 -9.84 -7.07 5.64
N ASP A 35 -9.24 -8.16 5.15
CA ASP A 35 -8.64 -9.21 5.99
C ASP A 35 -7.23 -8.82 6.42
N ARG A 36 -7.06 -8.59 7.73
CA ARG A 36 -5.78 -8.22 8.32
C ARG A 36 -4.74 -9.34 8.21
N GLU A 37 -5.16 -10.61 8.17
CA GLU A 37 -4.22 -11.74 8.11
C GLU A 37 -3.55 -11.86 6.73
N LYS A 38 -4.21 -11.36 5.68
CA LYS A 38 -3.65 -11.27 4.33
C LYS A 38 -3.04 -9.91 4.01
N ALA A 39 -3.04 -9.00 4.97
CA ALA A 39 -2.58 -7.64 4.73
C ALA A 39 -1.06 -7.59 4.42
N VAL A 40 -0.71 -6.68 3.53
CA VAL A 40 0.65 -6.50 3.01
C VAL A 40 1.23 -5.17 3.49
N TRP A 41 2.53 -5.19 3.79
CA TRP A 41 3.26 -3.98 4.15
C TRP A 41 3.73 -3.22 2.90
N LEU A 42 3.30 -1.97 2.81
CA LEU A 42 3.75 -1.01 1.82
C LEU A 42 4.61 0.07 2.46
N PRO A 43 5.84 0.31 1.97
CA PRO A 43 6.67 1.39 2.48
C PRO A 43 6.13 2.74 1.97
N LYS A 44 5.88 3.67 2.89
CA LYS A 44 5.39 5.04 2.58
C LYS A 44 6.35 5.84 1.70
N ALA A 45 7.64 5.46 1.68
CA ALA A 45 8.61 6.09 0.80
C ALA A 45 8.42 5.72 -0.69
N ALA A 46 7.67 4.66 -0.99
CA ALA A 46 7.46 4.17 -2.35
C ALA A 46 6.01 4.29 -2.82
N VAL A 47 5.09 4.77 -1.97
CA VAL A 47 3.67 4.90 -2.26
C VAL A 47 3.15 6.25 -1.76
N GLU A 48 2.19 6.80 -2.46
CA GLU A 48 1.36 7.91 -1.97
C GLU A 48 0.02 7.34 -1.52
N PHE A 49 -0.59 7.90 -0.49
CA PHE A 49 -1.91 7.45 -0.05
C PHE A 49 -2.75 8.59 0.54
N GLU A 50 -4.05 8.55 0.27
CA GLU A 50 -5.02 9.49 0.77
C GLU A 50 -6.16 8.73 1.46
N ILE A 51 -6.46 9.10 2.71
CA ILE A 51 -7.55 8.49 3.49
C ILE A 51 -8.87 9.01 2.95
N THR A 52 -9.66 8.13 2.34
CA THR A 52 -10.98 8.46 1.76
C THR A 52 -12.14 8.10 2.69
N SER A 53 -11.90 7.22 3.67
CA SER A 53 -12.84 6.77 4.71
C SER A 53 -12.05 6.40 5.97
N PRO A 54 -12.64 6.30 7.19
CA PRO A 54 -11.88 6.08 8.44
C PRO A 54 -10.82 4.97 8.38
N ASP A 55 -11.09 3.89 7.62
CA ASP A 55 -10.18 2.76 7.48
C ASP A 55 -9.79 2.47 6.02
N VAL A 56 -10.23 3.28 5.05
CA VAL A 56 -9.94 3.06 3.61
C VAL A 56 -9.11 4.22 3.08
N ALA A 57 -8.04 3.88 2.36
CA ALA A 57 -7.23 4.84 1.64
C ALA A 57 -7.09 4.46 0.17
N THR A 58 -7.09 5.47 -0.68
CA THR A 58 -6.60 5.32 -2.06
C THR A 58 -5.09 5.36 -2.00
N VAL A 59 -4.44 4.26 -2.39
CA VAL A 59 -2.99 4.11 -2.41
C VAL A 59 -2.51 4.12 -3.86
N THR A 60 -1.69 5.10 -4.19
CA THR A 60 -1.06 5.30 -5.49
C THR A 60 0.34 4.71 -5.46
N MET A 61 0.62 3.75 -6.36
CA MET A 61 1.92 3.08 -6.43
C MET A 61 2.26 2.59 -7.84
N PRO A 62 3.53 2.29 -8.15
CA PRO A 62 3.87 1.61 -9.39
C PRO A 62 3.19 0.23 -9.49
N GLU A 63 2.62 -0.10 -10.65
CA GLU A 63 1.95 -1.39 -10.92
C GLU A 63 2.84 -2.57 -10.57
N ARG A 64 4.14 -2.49 -10.87
CA ARG A 64 5.12 -3.53 -10.48
C ARG A 64 5.12 -3.78 -8.98
N LEU A 65 5.07 -2.74 -8.16
CA LEU A 65 5.05 -2.89 -6.71
C LEU A 65 3.75 -3.57 -6.26
N ALA A 66 2.62 -3.25 -6.91
CA ALA A 66 1.35 -3.90 -6.61
C ALA A 66 1.38 -5.40 -6.97
N ILE A 67 1.91 -5.77 -8.14
CA ILE A 67 2.10 -7.17 -8.56
C ILE A 67 3.04 -7.91 -7.59
N ASP A 68 4.19 -7.31 -7.26
CA ASP A 68 5.16 -7.90 -6.33
C ASP A 68 4.57 -8.13 -4.93
N LYS A 69 3.58 -7.33 -4.55
CA LYS A 69 2.85 -7.44 -3.28
C LYS A 69 1.59 -8.31 -3.37
N GLY A 70 1.18 -8.74 -4.56
CA GLY A 70 -0.04 -9.52 -4.78
C GLY A 70 -1.33 -8.73 -4.56
N LEU A 71 -1.30 -7.42 -4.82
CA LEU A 71 -2.46 -6.52 -4.73
C LEU A 71 -3.26 -6.43 -6.05
N VAL A 72 -2.72 -6.99 -7.13
CA VAL A 72 -3.32 -7.10 -8.48
C VAL A 72 -2.94 -8.41 -9.14
#